data_AF-A0A1D8ARI0-F1
#
_entry.id   AF-A0A1D8ARI0-F1
#
_cell.length_a   1.000
_cell.length_b   1.000
_cell.length_c   1.000
_cell.angle_alpha   90.00
_cell.angle_beta   90.00
_cell.angle_gamma   90.00
#
_symmetry.space_group_name_H-M   'P 1'
#
loop_
_entity.id
_entity.type
_entity.pdbx_description
1 polymer ?
#
loop_
_entity_poly.entity_id
_entity_poly.type
_entity_poly.pdbx_seq_one_letter_code
_entity_poly.pdbx_strand_id
1 'polypeptide(L)'
;MENTLPPLIPPPTPRRRHTVTLKLLFIAVLVLVLHVPLALINGLRQERSGNREAAHTRQRAELADAPAEAARIPTPAVAAAEGYRMVERSLKHSVLVLTLVFAAFFLFETLAGLRLHAVHYGLVGGALCLFYLALLALGEVLTPGLAYIGAAVASSLLIVGYSVSILHSYARAGSIAALLAAEHGVLYVVLRMEDYALLAGTAALFVVMAAVMFFTRHVDWFAQEAGVKTGP
;
A
#
# COMPACT_ATOMS: atom_id res chain seq x y z
N MET A 1 69.94 -17.74 5.16
CA MET A 1 69.38 -16.38 4.99
C MET A 1 67.87 -16.57 4.84
N GLU A 2 67.18 -16.71 5.97
CA GLU A 2 65.73 -16.84 6.01
C GLU A 2 65.13 -15.51 5.54
N ASN A 3 64.50 -15.50 4.36
CA ASN A 3 63.82 -14.32 3.84
C ASN A 3 62.48 -14.16 4.58
N THR A 4 62.50 -13.55 5.77
CA THR A 4 61.30 -13.24 6.55
C THR A 4 60.62 -12.02 5.94
N LEU A 5 59.85 -12.25 4.88
CA LEU A 5 58.91 -11.25 4.37
C LEU A 5 57.97 -10.86 5.51
N PRO A 6 57.76 -9.55 5.76
CA PRO A 6 56.85 -9.09 6.79
C PRO A 6 55.42 -9.60 6.49
N PRO A 7 54.62 -9.93 7.52
CA PRO A 7 53.27 -10.43 7.31
C PRO A 7 52.45 -9.41 6.52
N LEU A 8 51.97 -9.84 5.34
CA LEU A 8 51.06 -9.08 4.49
C LEU A 8 49.77 -8.81 5.28
N ILE A 9 49.62 -7.57 5.75
CA ILE A 9 48.35 -7.10 6.30
C ILE A 9 47.35 -7.12 5.15
N PRO A 10 46.30 -7.96 5.19
CA PRO A 10 45.29 -7.95 4.14
C PRO A 10 44.63 -6.56 4.10
N PRO A 11 44.39 -5.99 2.90
CA PRO A 11 43.77 -4.68 2.80
C PRO A 11 42.40 -4.71 3.49
N PRO A 12 42.00 -3.63 4.19
CA PRO A 12 40.70 -3.55 4.83
C PRO A 12 39.61 -3.74 3.77
N THR A 13 38.85 -4.84 3.88
CA THR A 13 37.71 -5.07 3.01
C THR A 13 36.67 -3.96 3.25
N PRO A 14 36.13 -3.32 2.21
CA PRO A 14 35.17 -2.25 2.40
C PRO A 14 33.93 -2.79 3.13
N ARG A 15 33.70 -2.23 4.32
CA ARG A 15 32.67 -2.66 5.27
C ARG A 15 31.28 -2.31 4.70
N ARG A 16 30.43 -3.34 4.58
CA ARG A 16 29.07 -3.37 4.01
C ARG A 16 28.03 -2.57 4.81
N ARG A 17 28.27 -1.28 5.05
CA ARG A 17 27.44 -0.36 5.86
C ARG A 17 26.16 0.10 5.16
N HIS A 18 26.01 -0.13 3.86
CA HIS A 18 24.94 0.48 3.07
C HIS A 18 23.63 -0.32 2.98
N THR A 19 23.52 -1.51 3.56
CA THR A 19 22.38 -2.40 3.20
C THR A 19 21.02 -1.86 3.66
N VAL A 20 20.91 -1.29 4.87
CA VAL A 20 19.63 -0.78 5.40
C VAL A 20 19.26 0.55 4.75
N THR A 21 20.18 1.51 4.70
CA THR A 21 19.96 2.80 4.05
C THR A 21 19.61 2.64 2.57
N LEU A 22 20.28 1.71 1.87
CA LEU A 22 19.98 1.40 0.47
C LEU A 22 18.58 0.78 0.31
N LYS A 23 18.14 -0.07 1.25
CA LYS A 23 16.77 -0.62 1.24
C LYS A 23 15.72 0.45 1.46
N LEU A 24 15.93 1.37 2.40
CA LEU A 24 15.01 2.49 2.63
C LEU A 24 14.94 3.41 1.42
N LEU A 25 16.09 3.72 0.80
CA LEU A 25 16.15 4.47 -0.45
C LEU A 25 15.41 3.72 -1.57
N PHE A 26 15.62 2.42 -1.68
CA PHE A 26 14.93 1.58 -2.67
C PHE A 26 13.41 1.60 -2.48
N ILE A 27 12.92 1.47 -1.24
CA ILE A 27 11.50 1.57 -0.92
C ILE A 27 10.96 2.96 -1.29
N ALA A 28 11.68 4.03 -0.96
CA ALA A 28 11.27 5.39 -1.30
C ALA A 28 11.19 5.60 -2.83
N VAL A 29 12.19 5.13 -3.58
CA VAL A 29 12.17 5.15 -5.05
C VAL A 29 11.01 4.32 -5.59
N LEU A 30 10.77 3.15 -5.01
CA LEU A 30 9.67 2.27 -5.43
C LEU A 30 8.30 2.92 -5.21
N VAL A 31 8.09 3.57 -4.06
CA VAL A 31 6.86 4.34 -3.78
C VAL A 31 6.67 5.44 -4.82
N LEU A 32 7.75 6.14 -5.18
CA LEU A 32 7.71 7.21 -6.19
C LEU A 32 7.40 6.67 -7.59
N VAL A 33 8.00 5.53 -7.97
CA VAL A 33 7.72 4.84 -9.23
C VAL A 33 6.27 4.37 -9.29
N LEU A 34 5.75 3.79 -8.20
CA LEU A 34 4.35 3.35 -8.11
C LEU A 34 3.36 4.51 -8.05
N HIS A 35 3.81 5.73 -7.83
CA HIS A 35 2.96 6.90 -7.92
C HIS A 35 2.52 7.19 -9.36
N VAL A 36 3.34 6.81 -10.36
CA VAL A 36 3.02 6.97 -11.78
C VAL A 36 1.74 6.21 -12.19
N PRO A 37 1.61 4.88 -11.97
CA PRO A 37 0.38 4.17 -12.31
C PRO A 37 -0.83 4.66 -11.51
N LEU A 38 -0.65 5.08 -10.26
CA LEU A 38 -1.75 5.66 -9.46
C LEU A 38 -2.23 7.01 -10.05
N ALA A 39 -1.31 7.83 -10.55
CA ALA A 39 -1.66 9.06 -11.26
C ALA A 39 -2.41 8.77 -12.57
N LEU A 40 -2.04 7.71 -13.29
CA LEU A 40 -2.78 7.27 -14.48
C LEU A 40 -4.20 6.82 -14.15
N ILE A 41 -4.40 6.06 -13.05
CA ILE A 41 -5.74 5.67 -12.58
C ILE A 41 -6.55 6.92 -12.21
N ASN A 42 -5.92 7.92 -11.58
CA ASN A 42 -6.59 9.18 -11.28
C ASN A 42 -7.04 9.91 -12.56
N GLY A 43 -6.18 9.96 -13.59
CA GLY A 43 -6.51 10.52 -14.90
C GLY A 43 -7.65 9.78 -15.59
N LEU A 44 -7.62 8.44 -15.60
CA LEU A 44 -8.68 7.61 -16.17
C LEU A 44 -10.02 7.85 -15.47
N ARG A 45 -10.00 7.99 -14.14
CA ARG A 45 -11.20 8.34 -13.39
C ARG A 45 -11.71 9.73 -13.74
N GLN A 46 -10.83 10.73 -13.88
CA GLN A 46 -11.23 12.10 -14.26
C GLN A 46 -11.89 12.14 -15.64
N GLU A 47 -11.33 11.40 -16.60
CA GLU A 47 -11.92 11.27 -17.94
C GLU A 47 -13.30 10.62 -17.88
N ARG A 48 -13.43 9.51 -17.16
CA ARG A 48 -14.71 8.79 -17.03
C ARG A 48 -15.76 9.58 -16.23
N SER A 49 -15.36 10.29 -15.16
CA SER A 49 -16.27 11.12 -14.37
C SER A 49 -16.78 12.30 -15.20
N GLY A 50 -15.89 12.98 -15.93
CA GLY A 50 -16.27 14.12 -16.78
C GLY A 50 -17.25 13.71 -17.90
N ASN A 51 -17.01 12.56 -18.55
CA ASN A 51 -17.90 12.05 -19.60
C ASN A 51 -19.31 11.72 -19.07
N ARG A 52 -19.42 11.20 -17.84
CA ARG A 52 -20.71 10.86 -17.22
C ARG A 52 -21.43 12.10 -16.67
N GLU A 53 -20.72 13.06 -16.08
CA GLU A 53 -21.30 14.33 -15.64
C GLU A 53 -21.97 15.07 -16.80
N ALA A 54 -21.33 15.14 -17.96
CA ALA A 54 -21.91 15.76 -19.16
C ALA A 54 -23.20 15.05 -19.63
N ALA A 55 -23.26 13.72 -19.52
CA ALA A 55 -24.46 12.94 -19.84
C ALA A 55 -25.59 13.19 -18.82
N HIS A 56 -25.25 13.27 -17.53
CA HIS A 56 -26.21 13.53 -16.45
C HIS A 56 -26.78 14.94 -16.50
N THR A 57 -25.99 15.96 -16.86
CA THR A 57 -26.50 17.33 -17.01
C THR A 57 -27.52 17.43 -18.15
N ARG A 58 -27.30 16.70 -19.26
CA ARG A 58 -28.29 16.61 -20.36
C ARG A 58 -29.58 15.92 -19.91
N GLN A 59 -29.44 14.78 -19.24
CA GLN A 59 -30.58 14.03 -18.73
C GLN A 59 -31.35 14.80 -17.65
N ARG A 60 -30.67 15.56 -16.78
CA ARG A 60 -31.30 16.39 -15.74
C ARG A 60 -31.97 17.63 -16.33
N ALA A 61 -31.46 18.18 -17.43
CA ALA A 61 -32.12 19.24 -18.17
C ALA A 61 -33.41 18.72 -18.85
N GLU A 62 -33.41 17.48 -19.35
CA GLU A 62 -34.61 16.81 -19.87
C GLU A 62 -35.63 16.45 -18.76
N LEU A 63 -35.14 16.04 -17.58
CA LEU A 63 -35.98 15.68 -16.42
C LEU A 63 -36.33 16.86 -15.49
N ALA A 64 -35.96 18.10 -15.84
CA ALA A 64 -36.25 19.28 -15.02
C ALA A 64 -37.76 19.54 -14.81
N ASP A 65 -38.62 18.88 -15.60
CA ASP A 65 -40.08 18.93 -15.52
C ASP A 65 -40.71 17.77 -14.73
N ALA A 66 -39.90 16.88 -14.12
CA ALA A 66 -40.38 15.69 -13.41
C ALA A 66 -40.59 15.93 -11.89
N PRO A 67 -41.59 15.27 -11.26
CA PRO A 67 -41.94 15.50 -9.85
C PRO A 67 -40.83 15.07 -8.87
N ALA A 68 -40.66 15.87 -7.81
CA ALA A 68 -39.59 15.78 -6.81
C ALA A 68 -39.51 14.43 -6.04
N GLU A 69 -40.58 13.63 -6.07
CA GLU A 69 -40.66 12.30 -5.42
C GLU A 69 -39.68 11.29 -6.04
N ALA A 70 -39.39 11.40 -7.34
CA ALA A 70 -38.48 10.49 -8.07
C ALA A 70 -37.00 10.64 -7.65
N ALA A 71 -36.65 11.71 -6.92
CA ALA A 71 -35.28 12.01 -6.51
C ALA A 71 -34.77 11.16 -5.32
N ARG A 72 -35.63 10.38 -4.66
CA ARG A 72 -35.27 9.58 -3.47
C ARG A 72 -34.78 8.16 -3.77
N ILE A 73 -34.98 7.64 -4.98
CA ILE A 73 -34.47 6.32 -5.36
C ILE A 73 -33.03 6.51 -5.84
N PRO A 74 -32.03 5.81 -5.25
CA PRO A 74 -30.66 5.84 -5.76
C PRO A 74 -30.65 5.35 -7.20
N THR A 75 -30.50 6.28 -8.13
CA THR A 75 -30.33 5.92 -9.54
C THR A 75 -28.92 5.35 -9.73
N PRO A 76 -28.69 4.47 -10.72
CA PRO A 76 -27.35 3.95 -11.02
C PRO A 76 -26.32 5.07 -11.25
N ALA A 77 -26.78 6.24 -11.68
CA ALA A 77 -26.00 7.48 -11.77
C ALA A 77 -25.41 7.95 -10.43
N VAL A 78 -26.23 7.98 -9.37
CA VAL A 78 -25.82 8.43 -8.03
C VAL A 78 -24.84 7.43 -7.42
N ALA A 79 -25.08 6.13 -7.60
CA ALA A 79 -24.18 5.08 -7.14
C ALA A 79 -22.79 5.15 -7.81
N ALA A 80 -22.74 5.39 -9.14
CA ALA A 80 -21.49 5.56 -9.86
C ALA A 80 -20.72 6.82 -9.43
N ALA A 81 -21.42 7.93 -9.17
CA ALA A 81 -20.81 9.15 -8.64
C ALA A 81 -20.19 8.92 -7.25
N GLU A 82 -20.88 8.19 -6.38
CA GLU A 82 -20.35 7.82 -5.06
C GLU A 82 -19.13 6.90 -5.16
N GLY A 83 -19.15 5.95 -6.10
CA GLY A 83 -17.99 5.11 -6.45
C GLY A 83 -16.77 5.95 -6.87
N TYR A 84 -16.95 6.93 -7.76
CA TYR A 84 -15.86 7.82 -8.15
C TYR A 84 -15.33 8.67 -7.01
N ARG A 85 -16.21 9.21 -6.14
CA ARG A 85 -15.80 9.96 -4.94
C ARG A 85 -15.00 9.07 -3.98
N MET A 86 -15.41 7.82 -3.81
CA MET A 86 -14.68 6.85 -2.99
C MET A 86 -13.28 6.57 -3.52
N VAL A 87 -13.15 6.34 -4.84
CA VAL A 87 -11.85 6.18 -5.51
C VAL A 87 -11.01 7.46 -5.38
N GLU A 88 -11.63 8.63 -5.25
CA GLU A 88 -10.93 9.92 -5.19
C GLU A 88 -10.26 10.09 -3.85
N ARG A 89 -11.03 9.82 -2.80
CA ARG A 89 -10.51 9.77 -1.45
C ARG A 89 -9.42 8.71 -1.34
N SER A 90 -9.65 7.51 -1.88
CA SER A 90 -8.67 6.43 -1.84
C SER A 90 -7.33 6.85 -2.48
N LEU A 91 -7.36 7.42 -3.69
CA LEU A 91 -6.15 7.85 -4.39
C LEU A 91 -5.43 9.01 -3.70
N LYS A 92 -6.14 9.96 -3.06
CA LYS A 92 -5.52 11.05 -2.27
C LYS A 92 -4.72 10.52 -1.08
N HIS A 93 -5.14 9.41 -0.49
CA HIS A 93 -4.46 8.78 0.65
C HIS A 93 -3.47 7.68 0.22
N SER A 94 -3.29 7.44 -1.08
CA SER A 94 -2.49 6.33 -1.60
C SER A 94 -1.04 6.35 -1.16
N VAL A 95 -0.40 7.53 -1.03
CA VAL A 95 0.99 7.65 -0.54
C VAL A 95 1.13 7.10 0.87
N LEU A 96 0.18 7.46 1.76
CA LEU A 96 0.17 6.99 3.14
C LEU A 96 0.01 5.46 3.18
N VAL A 97 -0.91 4.93 2.37
CA VAL A 97 -1.15 3.49 2.26
C VAL A 97 0.09 2.75 1.74
N LEU A 98 0.66 3.17 0.61
CA LEU A 98 1.88 2.56 0.04
C LEU A 98 3.04 2.60 1.04
N THR A 99 3.25 3.75 1.68
CA THR A 99 4.31 3.92 2.69
C THR A 99 4.10 2.96 3.86
N LEU A 100 2.86 2.86 4.35
CA LEU A 100 2.52 1.97 5.46
C LEU A 100 2.72 0.50 5.10
N VAL A 101 2.25 0.05 3.93
CA VAL A 101 2.44 -1.33 3.48
C VAL A 101 3.93 -1.65 3.38
N PHE A 102 4.72 -0.81 2.70
CA PHE A 102 6.15 -1.08 2.56
C PHE A 102 6.92 -0.98 3.87
N ALA A 103 6.57 -0.03 4.75
CA ALA A 103 7.15 0.06 6.09
C ALA A 103 6.85 -1.21 6.90
N ALA A 104 5.64 -1.72 6.80
CA ALA A 104 5.24 -2.93 7.49
C ALA A 104 5.90 -4.20 6.94
N PHE A 105 6.03 -4.33 5.62
CA PHE A 105 6.83 -5.41 5.00
C PHE A 105 8.31 -5.32 5.37
N PHE A 106 8.88 -4.11 5.40
CA PHE A 106 10.25 -3.88 5.82
C PHE A 106 10.47 -4.24 7.30
N LEU A 107 9.52 -3.89 8.17
CA LEU A 107 9.55 -4.22 9.57
C LEU A 107 9.43 -5.74 9.78
N PHE A 108 8.51 -6.39 9.06
CA PHE A 108 8.39 -7.84 9.06
C PHE A 108 9.68 -8.52 8.58
N GLU A 109 10.30 -8.03 7.51
CA GLU A 109 11.58 -8.53 7.02
C GLU A 109 12.68 -8.43 8.10
N THR A 110 12.74 -7.29 8.80
CA THR A 110 13.72 -7.01 9.85
C THR A 110 13.50 -7.90 11.07
N LEU A 111 12.25 -8.09 11.50
CA LEU A 111 11.90 -8.91 12.68
C LEU A 111 11.99 -10.41 12.39
N ALA A 112 11.59 -10.85 11.19
CA ALA A 112 11.60 -12.26 10.80
C ALA A 112 12.98 -12.75 10.32
N GLY A 113 13.95 -11.85 10.16
CA GLY A 113 15.30 -12.18 9.68
C GLY A 113 15.34 -12.69 8.23
N LEU A 114 14.29 -12.42 7.44
CA LEU A 114 14.19 -12.88 6.05
C LEU A 114 14.88 -11.88 5.12
N ARG A 115 15.34 -12.34 3.96
CA ARG A 115 15.84 -11.47 2.88
C ARG A 115 14.85 -11.50 1.73
N LEU A 116 13.96 -10.52 1.70
CA LEU A 116 13.00 -10.38 0.60
C LEU A 116 13.72 -9.76 -0.59
N HIS A 117 13.60 -10.41 -1.75
CA HIS A 117 14.18 -9.89 -2.98
C HIS A 117 13.39 -8.67 -3.46
N ALA A 118 14.06 -7.69 -4.10
CA ALA A 118 13.46 -6.44 -4.58
C ALA A 118 12.18 -6.63 -5.42
N VAL A 119 12.14 -7.73 -6.18
CA VAL A 119 10.96 -8.13 -6.99
C VAL A 119 9.69 -8.28 -6.16
N HIS A 120 9.77 -8.74 -4.90
CA HIS A 120 8.58 -8.93 -4.05
C HIS A 120 7.93 -7.60 -3.70
N TYR A 121 8.73 -6.60 -3.36
CA TYR A 121 8.25 -5.25 -3.10
C TYR A 121 7.57 -4.68 -4.35
N GLY A 122 8.16 -4.91 -5.53
CA GLY A 122 7.54 -4.52 -6.81
C GLY A 122 6.20 -5.22 -7.07
N LEU A 123 6.12 -6.54 -6.84
CA LEU A 123 4.89 -7.31 -7.04
C LEU A 123 3.77 -6.91 -6.07
N VAL A 124 4.09 -6.71 -4.79
CA VAL A 124 3.12 -6.22 -3.79
C VAL A 124 2.65 -4.82 -4.17
N GLY A 125 3.55 -3.93 -4.58
CA GLY A 125 3.20 -2.60 -5.08
C GLY A 125 2.32 -2.63 -6.33
N GLY A 126 2.60 -3.54 -7.26
CA GLY A 126 1.77 -3.78 -8.44
C GLY A 126 0.37 -4.30 -8.06
N ALA A 127 0.28 -5.20 -7.09
CA ALA A 127 -0.99 -5.68 -6.56
C ALA A 127 -1.82 -4.57 -5.90
N LEU A 128 -1.17 -3.63 -5.18
CA LEU A 128 -1.82 -2.42 -4.68
C LEU A 128 -2.34 -1.54 -5.82
N CYS A 129 -1.58 -1.36 -6.91
CA CYS A 129 -2.07 -0.63 -8.08
C CYS A 129 -3.31 -1.31 -8.69
N LEU A 130 -3.29 -2.64 -8.78
CA LEU A 130 -4.44 -3.42 -9.24
C LEU A 130 -5.63 -3.31 -8.28
N PHE A 131 -5.41 -3.18 -6.97
CA PHE A 131 -6.46 -2.89 -6.00
C PHE A 131 -7.18 -1.57 -6.33
N TYR A 132 -6.45 -0.46 -6.55
CA TYR A 132 -7.07 0.83 -6.91
C TYR A 132 -7.79 0.77 -8.26
N LEU A 133 -7.22 0.05 -9.23
CA LEU A 133 -7.85 -0.14 -10.53
C LEU A 133 -9.13 -0.98 -10.42
N ALA A 134 -9.11 -2.04 -9.62
CA ALA A 134 -10.28 -2.85 -9.31
C ALA A 134 -11.33 -2.03 -8.55
N LEU A 135 -10.94 -1.21 -7.59
CA LEU A 135 -11.86 -0.31 -6.87
C LEU A 135 -12.56 0.65 -7.83
N LEU A 136 -11.83 1.19 -8.82
CA LEU A 136 -12.41 2.02 -9.89
C LEU A 136 -13.39 1.22 -10.76
N ALA A 137 -13.01 0.02 -11.21
CA ALA A 137 -13.85 -0.80 -12.06
C ALA A 137 -15.11 -1.30 -11.34
N LEU A 138 -14.96 -1.84 -10.13
CA LEU A 138 -16.07 -2.34 -9.31
C LEU A 138 -16.95 -1.20 -8.82
N GLY A 139 -16.39 -0.03 -8.50
CA GLY A 139 -17.15 1.14 -8.07
C GLY A 139 -18.10 1.70 -9.13
N GLU A 140 -17.96 1.30 -10.40
CA GLU A 140 -18.92 1.65 -11.45
C GLU A 140 -20.12 0.72 -11.52
N VAL A 141 -20.02 -0.51 -11.01
CA VAL A 141 -21.03 -1.56 -11.14
C VAL A 141 -21.67 -1.96 -9.81
N LEU A 142 -20.96 -1.76 -8.70
CA LEU A 142 -21.37 -2.18 -7.36
C LEU A 142 -21.54 -0.99 -6.44
N THR A 143 -22.26 -1.20 -5.34
CA THR A 143 -22.33 -0.23 -4.25
C THR A 143 -20.93 -0.01 -3.65
N PRO A 144 -20.61 1.20 -3.17
CA PRO A 144 -19.26 1.57 -2.72
C PRO A 144 -18.64 0.59 -1.71
N GLY A 145 -19.44 0.11 -0.76
CA GLY A 145 -18.99 -0.86 0.25
C GLY A 145 -18.63 -2.24 -0.34
N LEU A 146 -19.45 -2.76 -1.27
CA LEU A 146 -19.19 -4.05 -1.90
C LEU A 146 -18.04 -3.97 -2.91
N ALA A 147 -17.93 -2.85 -3.63
CA ALA A 147 -16.80 -2.59 -4.52
C ALA A 147 -15.47 -2.63 -3.76
N TYR A 148 -15.43 -2.03 -2.58
CA TYR A 148 -14.26 -2.06 -1.71
C TYR A 148 -13.91 -3.46 -1.24
N ILE A 149 -14.87 -4.20 -0.68
CA ILE A 149 -14.63 -5.56 -0.19
C ILE A 149 -14.17 -6.46 -1.35
N GLY A 150 -14.80 -6.36 -2.52
CA GLY A 150 -14.42 -7.13 -3.70
C GLY A 150 -12.98 -6.84 -4.14
N ALA A 151 -12.61 -5.57 -4.25
CA ALA A 151 -11.25 -5.17 -4.61
C ALA A 151 -10.21 -5.59 -3.56
N ALA A 152 -10.53 -5.42 -2.28
CA ALA A 152 -9.69 -5.79 -1.15
C ALA A 152 -9.42 -7.30 -1.12
N VAL A 153 -10.47 -8.11 -1.28
CA VAL A 153 -10.36 -9.57 -1.31
C VAL A 153 -9.57 -10.04 -2.53
N ALA A 154 -9.85 -9.49 -3.72
CA ALA A 154 -9.14 -9.87 -4.94
C ALA A 154 -7.63 -9.60 -4.86
N SER A 155 -7.24 -8.40 -4.42
CA SER A 155 -5.82 -8.04 -4.25
C SER A 155 -5.17 -8.80 -3.10
N SER A 156 -5.89 -9.02 -1.99
CA SER A 156 -5.40 -9.80 -0.86
C SER A 156 -5.14 -11.25 -1.24
N LEU A 157 -6.03 -11.88 -2.01
CA LEU A 157 -5.83 -13.23 -2.53
C LEU A 157 -4.58 -13.32 -3.42
N LEU A 158 -4.35 -12.32 -4.27
CA LEU A 158 -3.16 -12.27 -5.10
C LEU A 158 -1.87 -12.22 -4.26
N ILE A 159 -1.82 -11.33 -3.26
CA ILE A 159 -0.65 -11.12 -2.40
C ILE A 159 -0.42 -12.33 -1.48
N VAL A 160 -1.47 -12.81 -0.81
CA VAL A 160 -1.38 -13.94 0.13
C VAL A 160 -1.11 -15.23 -0.62
N GLY A 161 -1.77 -15.47 -1.76
CA GLY A 161 -1.53 -16.65 -2.60
C GLY A 161 -0.08 -16.72 -3.08
N TYR A 162 0.46 -15.59 -3.56
CA TYR A 162 1.88 -15.48 -3.91
C TYR A 162 2.79 -15.73 -2.69
N SER A 163 2.43 -15.16 -1.52
CA SER A 163 3.20 -15.30 -0.29
C SER A 163 3.25 -16.74 0.23
N VAL A 164 2.16 -17.50 0.14
CA VAL A 164 2.13 -18.93 0.49
C VAL A 164 3.09 -19.72 -0.40
N SER A 165 3.07 -19.47 -1.71
CA SER A 165 3.92 -20.17 -2.68
C SER A 165 5.41 -19.90 -2.45
N ILE A 166 5.80 -18.67 -2.07
CA ILE A 166 7.21 -18.32 -1.95
C ILE A 166 7.79 -18.56 -0.56
N LEU A 167 7.02 -18.33 0.51
CA LEU A 167 7.50 -18.54 1.89
C LEU A 167 7.43 -20.01 2.33
N HIS A 168 6.76 -20.90 1.58
CA HIS A 168 6.56 -22.33 1.89
C HIS A 168 6.10 -22.58 3.35
N SER A 169 5.46 -21.59 3.97
CA SER A 169 5.10 -21.62 5.39
C SER A 169 3.81 -20.84 5.63
N TYR A 170 2.77 -21.56 6.08
CA TYR A 170 1.47 -20.98 6.39
C TYR A 170 1.52 -19.98 7.55
N ALA A 171 2.43 -20.16 8.52
CA ALA A 171 2.58 -19.23 9.64
C ALA A 171 3.05 -17.83 9.17
N ARG A 172 4.02 -17.78 8.25
CA ARG A 172 4.56 -16.53 7.71
C ARG A 172 3.61 -15.88 6.68
N ALA A 173 2.90 -16.71 5.91
CA ALA A 173 1.83 -16.21 5.04
C ALA A 173 0.67 -15.62 5.85
N GLY A 174 0.33 -16.24 7.00
CA GLY A 174 -0.68 -15.74 7.93
C GLY A 174 -0.35 -14.35 8.48
N SER A 175 0.91 -14.06 8.81
CA SER A 175 1.31 -12.71 9.23
C SER A 175 1.17 -11.67 8.10
N ILE A 176 1.45 -12.05 6.85
CA ILE A 176 1.24 -11.15 5.70
C ILE A 176 -0.25 -10.89 5.49
N ALA A 177 -1.09 -11.93 5.59
CA ALA A 177 -2.54 -11.77 5.49
C ALA A 177 -3.09 -10.87 6.61
N ALA A 178 -2.63 -11.05 7.85
CA ALA A 178 -3.03 -10.20 8.97
C ALA A 178 -2.60 -8.74 8.78
N LEU A 179 -1.37 -8.53 8.29
CA LEU A 179 -0.85 -7.20 7.97
C LEU A 179 -1.71 -6.51 6.90
N LEU A 180 -2.04 -7.23 5.84
CA LEU A 180 -2.83 -6.73 4.72
C LEU A 180 -4.29 -6.46 5.13
N ALA A 181 -4.87 -7.32 5.97
CA ALA A 181 -6.19 -7.09 6.56
C ALA A 181 -6.21 -5.84 7.45
N ALA A 182 -5.16 -5.62 8.25
CA ALA A 182 -5.03 -4.41 9.06
C ALA A 182 -4.93 -3.15 8.18
N GLU A 183 -4.15 -3.20 7.11
CA GLU A 183 -4.03 -2.10 6.15
C GLU A 183 -5.35 -1.78 5.46
N HIS A 184 -6.05 -2.79 4.92
CA HIS A 184 -7.40 -2.59 4.35
C HIS A 184 -8.40 -2.14 5.41
N GLY A 185 -8.23 -2.52 6.68
CA GLY A 185 -9.05 -2.01 7.78
C GLY A 185 -8.85 -0.51 7.99
N VAL A 186 -7.60 -0.06 8.05
CA VAL A 186 -7.25 1.37 8.17
C VAL A 186 -7.81 2.16 6.99
N LEU A 187 -7.61 1.67 5.76
CA LEU A 187 -8.11 2.33 4.57
C LEU A 187 -9.64 2.43 4.57
N TYR A 188 -10.35 1.38 5.00
CA TYR A 188 -11.81 1.39 5.13
C TYR A 188 -12.30 2.45 6.14
N VAL A 189 -11.64 2.57 7.29
CA VAL A 189 -11.96 3.60 8.30
C VAL A 189 -11.76 5.00 7.73
N VAL A 190 -10.63 5.24 7.04
CA VAL A 190 -10.34 6.52 6.38
C VAL A 190 -11.38 6.85 5.32
N LEU A 191 -11.86 5.86 4.57
CA LEU A 191 -12.88 6.04 3.52
C LEU A 191 -14.28 6.37 4.08
N ARG A 192 -14.66 5.80 5.24
CA ARG A 192 -15.99 5.96 5.86
C ARG A 192 -16.16 7.25 6.65
N MET A 193 -15.06 7.87 7.08
CA MET A 193 -15.06 9.06 7.94
C MET A 193 -15.00 10.35 7.10
N GLU A 194 -16.02 10.61 6.28
CA GLU A 194 -16.09 11.82 5.42
C GLU A 194 -16.00 13.11 6.25
N ASP A 195 -16.64 13.15 7.43
CA ASP A 195 -16.65 14.31 8.33
C ASP A 195 -15.45 14.34 9.31
N TYR A 196 -14.71 13.24 9.43
CA TYR A 196 -13.59 13.08 10.39
C TYR A 196 -12.27 12.70 9.71
N ALA A 197 -12.11 12.97 8.42
CA ALA A 197 -10.95 12.54 7.64
C ALA A 197 -9.61 12.99 8.25
N LEU A 198 -9.54 14.22 8.78
CA LEU A 198 -8.35 14.74 9.46
C LEU A 198 -8.05 14.01 10.77
N LEU A 199 -9.08 13.69 11.55
CA LEU A 199 -8.94 12.94 12.81
C LEU A 199 -8.54 11.49 12.56
N ALA A 200 -9.17 10.82 11.59
CA ALA A 200 -8.84 9.46 11.21
C ALA A 200 -7.41 9.35 10.67
N GLY A 201 -6.99 10.29 9.80
CA GLY A 201 -5.64 10.35 9.27
C GLY A 201 -4.58 10.60 10.34
N THR A 202 -4.80 11.56 11.24
CA THR A 202 -3.87 11.84 12.35
C THR A 202 -3.78 10.68 13.33
N ALA A 203 -4.92 10.09 13.73
CA ALA A 203 -4.93 8.90 14.58
C ALA A 203 -4.17 7.73 13.94
N ALA A 204 -4.37 7.48 12.65
CA ALA A 204 -3.64 6.45 11.92
C ALA A 204 -2.12 6.72 11.91
N LEU A 205 -1.69 7.96 11.64
CA LEU A 205 -0.27 8.33 11.68
C LEU A 205 0.34 8.12 13.08
N PHE A 206 -0.39 8.46 14.15
CA PHE A 206 0.05 8.20 15.52
C PHE A 206 0.18 6.70 15.82
N VAL A 207 -0.79 5.89 15.41
CA VAL A 207 -0.72 4.42 15.59
C VAL A 207 0.45 3.82 14.83
N VAL A 208 0.68 4.25 13.58
CA VAL A 208 1.81 3.80 12.77
C VAL A 208 3.13 4.18 13.41
N MET A 209 3.27 5.44 13.87
CA MET A 209 4.47 5.88 14.56
C MET A 209 4.70 5.10 15.86
N ALA A 210 3.65 4.90 16.67
CA ALA A 210 3.72 4.11 17.89
C ALA A 210 4.15 2.66 17.62
N ALA A 211 3.62 2.03 16.56
CA ALA A 211 4.05 0.70 16.13
C ALA A 211 5.54 0.69 15.72
N VAL A 212 5.97 1.65 14.90
CA VAL A 212 7.39 1.79 14.52
C VAL A 212 8.27 1.93 15.75
N MET A 213 7.92 2.80 16.70
CA MET A 213 8.69 2.98 17.95
C MET A 213 8.69 1.70 18.79
N PHE A 214 7.56 1.00 18.91
CA PHE A 214 7.44 -0.21 19.72
C PHE A 214 8.26 -1.37 19.13
N PHE A 215 8.17 -1.61 17.83
CA PHE A 215 8.89 -2.71 17.18
C PHE A 215 10.38 -2.42 16.97
N THR A 216 10.79 -1.16 16.78
CA THR A 216 12.22 -0.79 16.67
C THR A 216 12.92 -0.75 18.03
N ARG A 217 12.17 -0.83 19.14
CA ARG A 217 12.70 -0.71 20.52
C ARG A 217 13.72 -1.79 20.91
N HIS A 218 13.77 -2.92 20.20
CA HIS A 218 14.72 -4.03 20.46
C HIS A 218 15.63 -4.31 19.25
N VAL A 219 15.67 -3.40 18.27
CA VAL A 219 16.54 -3.55 17.11
C VAL A 219 17.93 -3.02 17.47
N ASP A 220 18.90 -3.92 17.60
CA ASP A 220 20.31 -3.56 17.79
C ASP A 220 20.92 -3.03 16.49
N TRP A 221 20.67 -1.76 16.17
CA TRP A 221 21.23 -1.07 15.02
C TRP A 221 22.77 -1.11 15.01
N PHE A 222 23.39 -1.01 16.20
CA PHE A 222 24.84 -1.07 16.37
C PHE A 222 25.42 -2.46 16.07
N ALA A 223 24.70 -3.55 16.39
CA ALA A 223 25.14 -4.90 16.05
C ALA A 223 25.12 -5.15 14.53
N GLN A 224 24.11 -4.59 13.84
CA GLN A 224 24.01 -4.65 12.38
C GLN A 224 25.10 -3.83 11.66
N GLU A 225 25.53 -2.71 12.24
CA GLU A 225 26.64 -1.88 11.71
C GLU A 225 28.02 -2.48 11.98
N ALA A 226 28.17 -3.22 13.08
CA ALA A 226 29.46 -3.78 13.51
C ALA A 226 29.88 -5.03 12.71
N GLY A 227 28.95 -5.76 12.08
CA GLY A 227 29.27 -6.98 11.33
C GLY A 227 29.94 -8.05 12.18
N VAL A 228 29.61 -8.10 13.48
CA VAL A 228 30.14 -9.13 14.37
C VAL A 228 29.32 -10.39 14.14
N LYS A 229 29.94 -11.37 13.48
CA LYS A 229 29.49 -12.75 13.54
C LYS A 229 29.58 -13.17 15.00
N THR A 230 28.45 -13.27 15.69
CA THR A 230 28.36 -14.20 16.81
C THR A 230 28.42 -15.59 16.21
N GLY A 231 29.51 -16.30 16.47
CA GLY A 231 29.54 -17.74 16.34
C GLY A 231 30.57 -18.30 17.30
N PRO A 232 30.60 -19.63 17.46
CA PRO A 232 29.47 -20.56 17.40
C PRO A 232 28.57 -20.49 18.64
#